data_AF-A0A946SA17-F1
#
_entry.id   AF-A0A946SA17-F1
#
_cell.length_a   1.000
_cell.length_b   1.000
_cell.length_c   1.000
_cell.angle_alpha   90.00
_cell.angle_beta   90.00
_cell.angle_gamma   90.00
#
_symmetry.space_group_name_H-M   'P 1'
#
loop_
_entity.id
_entity.type
_entity.pdbx_description
1 polymer ?
#
loop_
_entity_poly.entity_id
_entity_poly.type
_entity_poly.pdbx_seq_one_letter_code
_entity_poly.pdbx_strand_id
1 'polypeptide(L)'
;MKTNNITELPERKHAVDEVLNHNRFLLKRLRQEEKISILAERSFKWLRTKGFDFNYHTHVEPLPDGRLAVMCFEEGYVLEPDGIRLLPSSSTPLLS
;
A
#
# COMPACT_ATOMS: atom_id res chain seq x y z
N MET A 1 8.37 8.57 -38.27
CA MET A 1 7.70 7.62 -37.34
C MET A 1 8.67 6.51 -37.03
N LYS A 2 9.16 6.41 -35.78
CA LYS A 2 9.94 5.25 -35.31
C LYS A 2 9.02 4.37 -34.47
N THR A 3 9.03 3.09 -34.80
CA THR A 3 8.19 2.02 -34.27
C THR A 3 8.48 1.77 -32.79
N ASN A 4 7.42 1.64 -32.00
CA ASN A 4 7.45 1.43 -30.56
C ASN A 4 7.98 0.04 -30.22
N ASN A 5 9.00 -0.04 -29.38
CA ASN A 5 9.61 -1.28 -28.90
C ASN A 5 8.67 -2.00 -27.93
N ILE A 6 8.13 -3.13 -28.37
CA ILE A 6 7.21 -3.99 -27.60
C ILE A 6 7.94 -4.73 -26.45
N THR A 7 9.28 -4.72 -26.46
CA THR A 7 10.15 -5.38 -25.48
C THR A 7 10.30 -4.65 -24.13
N GLU A 8 9.94 -3.37 -24.03
CA GLU A 8 10.01 -2.62 -22.76
C GLU A 8 8.84 -2.92 -21.82
N LEU A 9 7.76 -3.51 -22.35
CA LEU A 9 6.51 -3.73 -21.60
C LEU A 9 6.61 -4.83 -20.53
N PRO A 10 7.26 -5.99 -20.78
CA PRO A 10 7.41 -7.05 -19.77
C PRO A 10 8.30 -6.62 -18.60
N GLU A 11 9.45 -5.99 -18.87
CA GLU A 11 10.40 -5.56 -17.84
C GLU A 11 9.78 -4.52 -16.89
N ARG A 12 9.03 -3.55 -17.43
CA ARG A 12 8.31 -2.57 -16.62
C ARG A 12 7.21 -3.21 -15.77
N LYS A 13 6.50 -4.22 -16.27
CA LYS A 13 5.49 -4.95 -15.49
C LYS A 13 6.12 -5.68 -14.30
N HIS A 14 7.25 -6.36 -14.53
CA HIS A 14 7.99 -7.02 -13.45
C HIS A 14 8.43 -6.02 -12.37
N ALA A 15 8.93 -4.84 -12.75
CA ALA A 15 9.31 -3.82 -11.79
C ALA A 15 8.12 -3.28 -10.97
N VAL A 16 6.95 -3.08 -11.59
CA VAL A 16 5.73 -2.66 -10.88
C VAL A 16 5.29 -3.74 -9.87
N ASP A 17 5.30 -5.01 -10.29
CA ASP A 17 4.91 -6.12 -9.42
C ASP A 17 5.86 -6.26 -8.23
N GLU A 18 7.16 -6.05 -8.42
CA GLU A 18 8.14 -6.05 -7.33
C GLU A 18 7.85 -4.94 -6.30
N VAL A 19 7.58 -3.72 -6.75
CA VAL A 19 7.24 -2.59 -5.86
C VAL A 19 5.94 -2.85 -5.11
N LEU A 20 4.90 -3.34 -5.79
CA LEU A 20 3.61 -3.64 -5.15
C LEU A 20 3.73 -4.77 -4.12
N ASN A 21 4.52 -5.80 -4.40
CA ASN A 21 4.78 -6.88 -3.44
C ASN A 21 5.60 -6.40 -2.23
N HIS A 22 6.60 -5.53 -2.46
CA HIS A 22 7.35 -4.91 -1.37
C HIS A 22 6.47 -4.04 -0.48
N ASN A 23 5.62 -3.20 -1.09
CA ASN A 23 4.65 -2.38 -0.36
C ASN A 23 3.70 -3.25 0.49
N ARG A 24 3.12 -4.29 -0.10
CA ARG A 24 2.27 -5.26 0.62
C ARG A 24 3.00 -5.89 1.81
N PHE A 25 4.23 -6.35 1.60
CA PHE A 25 5.07 -6.93 2.66
C PHE A 25 5.30 -5.93 3.81
N LEU A 26 5.60 -4.67 3.50
CA LEU A 26 5.84 -3.64 4.50
C LEU A 26 4.60 -3.28 5.31
N LEU A 27 3.41 -3.19 4.69
CA LEU A 27 2.15 -2.95 5.41
C LEU A 27 1.86 -4.08 6.39
N LYS A 28 2.01 -5.33 5.93
CA LYS A 28 1.83 -6.52 6.76
C LYS A 28 2.81 -6.56 7.94
N ARG A 29 4.07 -6.20 7.71
CA ARG A 29 5.11 -6.14 8.74
C ARG A 29 4.85 -5.00 9.73
N LEU A 30 4.49 -3.81 9.26
CA LEU A 30 4.17 -2.69 10.13
C LEU A 30 3.04 -3.01 11.10
N ARG A 31 2.03 -3.76 10.65
CA ARG A 31 0.93 -4.22 11.53
C ARG A 31 1.44 -5.00 12.75
N GLN A 32 2.51 -5.76 12.61
CA GLN A 32 3.14 -6.54 13.69
C GLN A 32 3.97 -5.68 14.65
N GLU A 33 4.27 -4.43 14.29
CA GLU A 33 5.02 -3.48 15.10
C GLU A 33 4.05 -2.60 15.91
N GLU A 34 3.37 -3.19 16.91
CA GLU A 34 2.26 -2.56 17.66
C GLU A 34 2.56 -1.15 18.19
N LYS A 35 3.79 -0.90 18.66
CA LYS A 35 4.19 0.42 19.20
C LYS A 35 4.29 1.52 18.13
N ILE A 36 4.35 1.11 16.87
CA ILE A 36 4.52 1.99 15.70
C ILE A 36 3.19 2.12 14.97
N SER A 37 2.50 1.01 14.73
CA SER A 37 1.27 0.94 13.92
C SER A 37 0.07 1.71 14.51
N ILE A 38 0.10 2.00 15.82
CA ILE A 38 -0.95 2.78 16.49
C ILE A 38 -0.86 4.29 16.22
N LEU A 39 0.29 4.80 15.78
CA LEU A 39 0.51 6.23 15.58
C LEU A 39 0.73 6.52 14.09
N ALA A 40 -0.06 7.43 13.55
CA ALA A 40 -0.11 7.65 12.11
C ALA A 40 1.20 8.24 11.56
N GLU A 41 1.74 9.25 12.23
CA GLU A 41 3.06 9.83 11.91
C GLU A 41 4.18 8.78 11.93
N ARG A 42 4.19 7.93 12.97
CA ARG A 42 5.23 6.91 13.12
C ARG A 42 5.12 5.83 12.06
N SER A 43 3.91 5.42 11.74
CA SER A 43 3.60 4.49 10.65
C SER A 43 4.13 5.02 9.32
N PHE A 44 3.83 6.28 9.00
CA PHE A 44 4.31 6.94 7.79
C PHE A 44 5.84 7.01 7.73
N LYS A 45 6.48 7.46 8.81
CA LYS A 45 7.94 7.54 8.91
C LYS A 45 8.60 6.18 8.76
N TRP A 46 8.04 5.15 9.38
CA TRP A 46 8.55 3.79 9.30
C TRP A 46 8.49 3.24 7.88
N LEU A 47 7.33 3.36 7.20
CA LEU A 47 7.17 2.93 5.81
C LEU A 47 8.17 3.62 4.88
N ARG A 48 8.28 4.95 4.98
CA ARG A 48 9.23 5.73 4.18
C ARG A 48 10.67 5.27 4.40
N THR A 49 11.06 4.99 5.64
CA THR A 49 12.41 4.53 5.98
C THR A 49 12.70 3.12 5.46
N LYS A 50 11.68 2.30 5.27
CA LYS A 50 11.79 0.93 4.72
C LYS A 50 11.65 0.87 3.20
N GLY A 51 11.51 2.02 2.53
CA GLY A 51 11.42 2.10 1.07
C GLY A 51 10.02 1.79 0.53
N PHE A 52 8.98 2.05 1.31
CA PHE A 52 7.61 2.02 0.79
C PHE A 52 7.42 3.15 -0.24
N ASP A 53 6.88 2.82 -1.41
CA ASP A 53 6.59 3.81 -2.46
C ASP A 53 5.09 4.09 -2.52
N PHE A 54 4.68 5.27 -2.03
CA PHE A 54 3.29 5.69 -1.96
C PHE A 54 2.65 5.94 -3.34
N ASN A 55 3.43 6.02 -4.41
CA ASN A 55 2.89 6.17 -5.76
C ASN A 55 2.35 4.84 -6.34
N TYR A 56 2.74 3.71 -5.76
CA TYR A 56 2.37 2.39 -6.24
C TYR A 56 1.30 1.75 -5.35
N HIS A 57 0.11 1.59 -5.93
CA HIS A 57 -1.05 0.96 -5.33
C HIS A 57 -1.86 0.25 -6.43
N THR A 58 -2.61 -0.78 -6.08
CA THR A 58 -3.42 -1.53 -7.04
C THR A 58 -4.75 -0.81 -7.34
N HIS A 59 -5.35 -0.22 -6.31
CA HIS A 59 -6.62 0.51 -6.41
C HIS A 59 -6.86 1.36 -5.16
N VAL A 60 -7.93 2.16 -5.20
CA VAL A 60 -8.46 2.88 -4.05
C VAL A 60 -9.88 2.42 -3.77
N GLU A 61 -10.24 2.30 -2.50
CA GLU A 61 -11.57 1.87 -2.06
C GLU A 61 -12.24 2.96 -1.21
N PRO A 62 -13.51 3.32 -1.49
CA PRO A 62 -14.25 4.24 -0.64
C PRO A 62 -14.67 3.54 0.67
N LEU A 63 -14.49 4.23 1.79
CA LEU A 63 -14.94 3.80 3.10
C LEU A 63 -16.29 4.43 3.46
N PRO A 64 -17.09 3.80 4.34
CA PRO A 64 -18.41 4.33 4.74
C PRO A 64 -18.38 5.73 5.37
N ASP A 65 -17.23 6.14 5.92
CA ASP A 65 -17.01 7.46 6.51
C ASP A 65 -16.59 8.53 5.49
N GLY A 66 -16.60 8.19 4.19
CA GLY A 66 -16.24 9.10 3.10
C GLY A 66 -14.74 9.21 2.83
N ARG A 67 -13.89 8.50 3.59
CA ARG A 67 -12.45 8.44 3.31
C ARG A 67 -12.13 7.45 2.19
N LEU A 68 -10.93 7.59 1.62
CA LEU A 68 -10.41 6.66 0.64
C LEU A 68 -9.29 5.82 1.26
N ALA A 69 -9.39 4.52 1.10
CA ALA A 69 -8.32 3.58 1.38
C ALA A 69 -7.44 3.41 0.14
N VAL A 70 -6.12 3.41 0.33
CA VAL A 70 -5.13 3.10 -0.70
C VAL A 70 -4.68 1.65 -0.50
N MET A 71 -4.86 0.83 -1.53
CA MET A 71 -4.72 -0.63 -1.45
C MET A 71 -3.49 -1.14 -2.19
N CYS A 72 -2.74 -2.03 -1.56
CA CYS A 72 -1.68 -2.86 -2.12
C CYS A 72 -2.10 -4.33 -1.97
N PHE A 73 -2.85 -4.83 -2.95
CA PHE A 73 -3.57 -6.11 -2.87
C PHE A 73 -4.56 -6.11 -1.70
N GLU A 74 -4.46 -7.06 -0.76
CA GLU A 74 -5.34 -7.18 0.40
C GLU A 74 -4.93 -6.30 1.60
N GLU A 75 -3.80 -5.61 1.48
CA GLU A 75 -3.24 -4.72 2.49
C GLU A 75 -3.50 -3.27 2.11
N GLY A 76 -3.80 -2.40 3.07
CA GLY A 76 -4.08 -1.00 2.76
C GLY A 76 -3.96 -0.05 3.94
N TYR A 77 -4.08 1.23 3.63
CA TYR A 77 -4.01 2.31 4.60
C TYR A 77 -4.93 3.47 4.20
N VAL A 78 -5.26 4.31 5.18
CA VAL A 78 -5.96 5.58 4.99
C VAL A 78 -5.00 6.71 5.31
N LEU A 79 -5.07 7.80 4.55
CA LEU A 79 -4.34 9.02 4.86
C LEU A 79 -5.02 9.74 6.03
N GLU A 80 -4.22 10.11 7.03
CA GLU A 80 -4.61 10.93 8.17
C GLU A 80 -3.82 12.26 8.11
N PRO A 81 -4.25 13.32 8.83
CA PRO A 81 -3.56 14.61 8.78
C PRO A 81 -2.06 14.57 9.14
N ASP A 82 -1.67 13.65 10.02
CA ASP A 82 -0.32 13.49 10.54
C ASP A 82 0.44 12.28 9.96
N GLY A 83 -0.17 11.48 9.08
CA GLY A 83 0.48 10.32 8.48
C GLY A 83 -0.49 9.31 7.89
N ILE A 84 -0.35 8.05 8.27
CA ILE A 84 -1.19 6.97 7.75
C ILE A 84 -1.74 6.09 8.86
N ARG A 85 -2.96 5.60 8.67
CA ARG A 85 -3.52 4.56 9.53
C ARG A 85 -3.72 3.29 8.73
N LEU A 86 -3.13 2.19 9.19
CA LEU A 86 -3.31 0.88 8.56
C LEU A 86 -4.78 0.47 8.60
N LEU A 87 -5.24 -0.15 7.51
CA LEU A 87 -6.49 -0.89 7.54
C LEU A 87 -6.32 -2.18 8.37
N PRO A 88 -7.38 -2.62 9.05
CA PRO A 88 -7.40 -3.94 9.66
C PRO A 88 -7.13 -5.01 8.59
N SER A 89 -6.48 -6.10 8.99
CA SER A 89 -6.25 -7.24 8.09
C SER A 89 -7.60 -7.76 7.60
N SER A 90 -7.71 -8.00 6.29
CA SER A 90 -8.87 -8.58 5.60
C SER A 90 -9.21 -10.02 6.04
N SER A 91 -8.49 -10.59 7.01
CA SER A 91 -8.82 -11.85 7.67
C SER A 91 -10.05 -11.78 8.60
N THR A 92 -10.81 -10.68 8.57
CA THR A 92 -12.17 -10.67 9.09
C THR A 92 -13.08 -11.02 7.91
N PRO A 93 -13.70 -12.22 7.86
CA PRO A 93 -14.66 -12.49 6.82
C PRO A 93 -15.81 -11.49 7.00
N LEU A 94 -16.12 -10.74 5.95
CA LEU A 94 -17.40 -10.05 5.82
C LEU A 94 -18.47 -11.14 5.72
N LEU A 95 -18.86 -11.69 6.87
CA LEU A 95 -20.05 -12.53 6.97
C LEU A 95 -21.25 -11.60 7.02
N SER A 96 -21.98 -11.63 5.90
CA SER A 96 -23.41 -11.39 5.71
C SER A 96 -24.29 -11.59 6.94
#